data_AF-A0AA48RDX7-F1
#
_entry.id   AF-A0AA48RDX7-F1
#
_cell.length_a   1.000
_cell.length_b   1.000
_cell.length_c   1.000
_cell.angle_alpha   90.00
_cell.angle_beta   90.00
_cell.angle_gamma   90.00
#
_symmetry.space_group_name_H-M   'P 1'
#
loop_
_entity.id
_entity.type
_entity.pdbx_description
1 polymer ?
#
loop_
_entity_poly.entity_id
_entity_poly.type
_entity_poly.pdbx_seq_one_letter_code
_entity_poly.pdbx_strand_id
1 'polypeptide(L)'
;MKHKHIIIFAALLFVVGASTYVYWTDFTKQETIKVTSSHDYPVAETIDDMTKQSDVVVLGEYTSFDSTWNMARNPDDPSQPDEDNYTEGHLYNFKIVEVVKGNIPSETIKINLRYEETIPLITEQGKKEKIKNKDPLYQKPEFGHRYLLFLNKNKDFDHYYSAVEPFQIMIHKDGKAELKTNLTDKNITIQTLEVDGKKVVLENHAYREEFTDRISGKSLQEILDRIQDITKQ
;
A
#
# COMPACT_ATOMS: atom_id res chain seq x y z
N MET A 1 -79.44 44.92 -33.23
CA MET A 1 -80.18 43.66 -33.54
C MET A 1 -79.36 42.87 -34.54
N LYS A 2 -78.99 41.61 -34.38
CA LYS A 2 -79.29 40.58 -33.37
C LYS A 2 -78.07 39.63 -33.36
N HIS A 3 -77.61 39.26 -32.16
CA HIS A 3 -76.83 38.05 -31.90
C HIS A 3 -77.46 36.82 -32.54
N LYS A 4 -76.63 35.79 -32.79
CA LYS A 4 -76.93 34.34 -32.88
C LYS A 4 -75.72 33.66 -33.54
N HIS A 5 -75.14 32.55 -33.11
CA HIS A 5 -75.13 31.78 -31.87
C HIS A 5 -73.81 31.00 -31.94
N ILE A 6 -73.12 30.90 -30.81
CA ILE A 6 -72.10 29.87 -30.57
C ILE A 6 -72.82 28.52 -30.55
N ILE A 7 -72.39 27.58 -31.38
CA ILE A 7 -72.56 26.15 -31.13
C ILE A 7 -71.16 25.56 -31.10
N ILE A 8 -70.73 25.21 -29.89
CA ILE A 8 -69.52 24.46 -29.60
C ILE A 8 -69.77 23.02 -30.06
N PHE A 9 -69.07 22.58 -31.10
CA PHE A 9 -68.92 21.16 -31.37
C PHE A 9 -67.60 20.71 -30.74
N ALA A 10 -67.71 20.08 -29.57
CA ALA A 10 -66.61 19.39 -28.92
C ALA A 10 -66.24 18.16 -29.75
N ALA A 11 -65.28 18.32 -30.65
CA ALA A 11 -64.59 17.20 -31.28
C ALA A 11 -63.43 16.79 -30.38
N LEU A 12 -63.70 15.77 -29.56
CA LEU A 12 -62.76 15.05 -28.72
C LEU A 12 -61.78 14.29 -29.64
N LEU A 13 -60.67 14.92 -30.02
CA LEU A 13 -59.56 14.25 -30.68
C LEU A 13 -58.60 13.74 -29.60
N PHE A 14 -58.66 12.42 -29.38
CA PHE A 14 -57.64 11.64 -28.68
C PHE A 14 -56.28 11.90 -29.32
N VAL A 15 -55.46 12.76 -28.72
CA VAL A 15 -54.02 12.77 -28.98
C VAL A 15 -53.43 11.64 -28.16
N VAL A 16 -53.52 10.41 -28.69
CA VAL A 16 -52.52 9.37 -28.40
C VAL A 16 -51.38 9.62 -29.38
N GLY A 17 -50.67 10.72 -29.15
CA GLY A 17 -49.42 11.05 -29.82
C GLY A 17 -48.33 10.84 -28.79
N ALA A 18 -47.64 9.72 -28.91
CA ALA A 18 -46.55 9.30 -28.05
C ALA A 18 -45.72 10.48 -27.57
N SER A 19 -45.76 10.75 -26.26
CA SER A 19 -44.69 11.46 -25.60
C SER A 19 -43.43 10.65 -25.85
N THR A 20 -42.68 11.03 -26.88
CA THR A 20 -41.26 10.73 -26.97
C THR A 20 -40.62 11.44 -25.78
N TYR A 21 -40.72 10.82 -24.60
CA TYR A 21 -39.67 10.90 -23.61
C TYR A 21 -38.43 10.39 -24.33
N VAL A 22 -37.74 11.30 -25.00
CA VAL A 22 -36.32 11.15 -25.26
C VAL A 22 -35.72 11.08 -23.87
N TYR A 23 -35.63 9.85 -23.35
CA TYR A 23 -34.68 9.54 -22.31
C TYR A 23 -33.33 9.89 -22.91
N TRP A 24 -32.88 11.12 -22.65
CA TRP A 24 -31.47 11.43 -22.59
C TRP A 24 -30.92 10.61 -21.40
N THR A 25 -30.81 9.30 -21.58
CA THR A 25 -29.75 8.56 -20.91
C THR A 25 -28.49 8.96 -21.66
N ASP A 26 -27.95 10.12 -21.30
CA ASP A 26 -26.51 10.29 -21.32
C ASP A 26 -25.96 9.22 -20.36
N PHE A 27 -25.83 8.00 -20.87
CA PHE A 27 -24.75 7.13 -20.41
C PHE A 27 -23.48 7.82 -20.89
N THR A 28 -23.07 8.89 -20.20
CA THR A 28 -21.69 9.34 -20.22
C THR A 28 -20.90 8.11 -19.78
N LYS A 29 -20.37 7.38 -20.76
CA LYS A 29 -19.46 6.28 -20.53
C LYS A 29 -18.24 6.92 -19.89
N GLN A 30 -18.24 6.99 -18.56
CA GLN A 30 -17.18 7.67 -17.82
C GLN A 30 -15.88 6.98 -18.23
N GLU A 31 -15.06 7.72 -18.98
CA GLU A 31 -13.81 7.17 -19.50
C GLU A 31 -12.97 6.73 -18.30
N THR A 32 -12.62 5.45 -18.32
CA THR A 32 -11.85 4.83 -17.25
C THR A 32 -10.40 4.76 -17.71
N ILE A 33 -9.53 5.47 -17.02
CA ILE A 33 -8.09 5.37 -17.21
C ILE A 33 -7.60 4.20 -16.36
N LYS A 34 -6.95 3.22 -16.99
CA LYS A 34 -6.33 2.10 -16.28
C LYS A 34 -4.83 2.36 -16.12
N VAL A 35 -4.37 2.33 -14.89
CA VAL A 35 -2.95 2.45 -14.53
C VAL A 35 -2.53 1.13 -13.87
N THR A 36 -1.44 0.54 -14.34
CA THR A 36 -0.87 -0.66 -13.73
C THR A 36 0.46 -0.29 -13.09
N SER A 37 0.59 -0.60 -11.80
CA SER A 37 1.85 -0.47 -11.06
C SER A 37 2.30 -1.86 -10.62
N SER A 38 3.59 -2.15 -10.79
CA SER A 38 4.18 -3.43 -10.41
C SER A 38 5.50 -3.19 -9.71
N HIS A 39 5.71 -3.88 -8.60
CA HIS A 39 6.92 -3.79 -7.79
C HIS A 39 7.50 -5.18 -7.61
N ASP A 40 8.81 -5.32 -7.78
CA ASP A 40 9.53 -6.55 -7.51
C ASP A 40 9.99 -6.53 -6.05
N TYR A 41 9.10 -6.91 -5.14
CA TYR A 41 9.46 -7.09 -3.74
C TYR A 41 10.20 -8.42 -3.57
N PRO A 42 11.36 -8.46 -2.90
CA PRO A 42 11.93 -9.73 -2.47
C PRO A 42 10.96 -10.35 -1.45
N VAL A 43 10.58 -11.61 -1.69
CA VAL A 43 9.66 -12.35 -0.80
C VAL A 43 10.37 -13.54 -0.17
N ALA A 44 10.10 -13.78 1.11
CA ALA A 44 10.59 -14.93 1.86
C ALA A 44 9.42 -15.73 2.43
N GLU A 45 9.43 -17.04 2.21
CA GLU A 45 8.41 -17.95 2.76
C GLU A 45 8.81 -18.57 4.11
N THR A 46 10.07 -18.44 4.50
CA THR A 46 10.63 -19.12 5.68
C THR A 46 11.45 -18.18 6.55
N ILE A 47 11.53 -18.51 7.85
CA ILE A 47 12.45 -17.84 8.78
C ILE A 47 13.88 -17.91 8.26
N ASP A 48 14.26 -18.98 7.57
CA ASP A 48 15.59 -19.11 7.01
C ASP A 48 15.91 -18.05 5.97
N ASP A 49 15.00 -17.86 5.04
CA ASP A 49 15.18 -16.90 3.95
C ASP A 49 15.15 -15.47 4.48
N MET A 50 14.23 -15.17 5.42
CA MET A 50 14.21 -13.89 6.12
C MET A 50 15.54 -13.63 6.85
N THR A 51 16.05 -14.63 7.56
CA THR A 51 17.31 -14.52 8.32
C THR A 51 18.49 -14.31 7.40
N LYS A 52 18.59 -15.04 6.27
CA LYS A 52 19.71 -14.93 5.33
C LYS A 52 19.74 -13.59 4.60
N GLN A 53 18.58 -13.04 4.26
CA GLN A 53 18.46 -11.77 3.54
C GLN A 53 18.62 -10.52 4.43
N SER A 54 18.54 -10.69 5.74
CA SER A 54 18.67 -9.58 6.69
C SER A 54 20.09 -9.39 7.19
N ASP A 55 20.57 -8.15 7.23
CA ASP A 55 21.80 -7.79 7.92
C ASP A 55 21.64 -7.93 9.44
N VAL A 56 20.49 -7.50 9.96
CA VAL A 56 20.18 -7.51 11.39
C VAL A 56 18.79 -8.09 11.67
N VAL A 57 18.66 -8.75 12.82
CA VAL A 57 17.37 -9.21 13.34
C VAL A 57 17.24 -8.73 14.78
N VAL A 58 16.14 -8.07 15.10
CA VAL A 58 15.90 -7.48 16.42
C VAL A 58 14.54 -7.86 16.98
N LEU A 59 14.49 -8.09 18.28
CA LEU A 59 13.27 -8.17 19.06
C LEU A 59 13.09 -6.84 19.81
N GLY A 60 11.90 -6.26 19.74
CA GLY A 60 11.62 -4.97 20.39
C GLY A 60 10.19 -4.51 20.20
N GLU A 61 9.94 -3.21 20.33
CA GLU A 61 8.60 -2.62 20.26
C GLU A 61 8.63 -1.29 19.49
N TYR A 62 7.62 -1.06 18.65
CA TYR A 62 7.36 0.26 18.10
C TYR A 62 6.82 1.18 19.18
N THR A 63 7.45 2.35 19.38
CA THR A 63 7.12 3.28 20.48
C THR A 63 6.34 4.50 20.01
N SER A 64 6.65 5.02 18.82
CA SER A 64 5.95 6.17 18.25
C SER A 64 6.18 6.28 16.75
N PHE A 65 5.27 6.99 16.09
CA PHE A 65 5.54 7.58 14.78
C PHE A 65 6.51 8.77 14.96
N ASP A 66 7.54 8.83 14.12
CA ASP A 66 8.56 9.88 14.16
C ASP A 66 8.26 10.98 13.14
N SER A 67 8.27 10.62 11.85
CA SER A 67 8.13 11.57 10.74
C SER A 67 7.82 10.85 9.44
N THR A 68 7.46 11.61 8.40
CA THR A 68 7.50 11.14 7.01
C THR A 68 8.74 11.70 6.31
N TRP A 69 9.18 11.03 5.25
CA TRP A 69 10.28 11.52 4.42
C TRP A 69 10.10 11.08 2.96
N ASN A 70 10.70 11.82 2.02
CA ASN A 70 10.80 11.36 0.64
C ASN A 70 11.86 10.26 0.58
N MET A 71 11.53 9.10 0.03
CA MET A 71 12.43 7.98 -0.25
C MET A 71 13.04 8.08 -1.65
N ALA A 72 12.38 8.76 -2.59
CA ALA A 72 12.90 8.94 -3.94
C ALA A 72 14.19 9.77 -3.89
N ARG A 73 15.24 9.30 -4.56
CA ARG A 73 16.59 9.89 -4.53
C ARG A 73 16.89 10.54 -5.86
N ASN A 74 17.56 11.69 -5.84
CA ASN A 74 17.98 12.36 -7.06
C ASN A 74 18.95 11.42 -7.83
N PRO A 75 18.68 11.11 -9.12
CA PRO A 75 19.54 10.24 -9.92
C PRO A 75 20.98 10.74 -10.07
N ASP A 76 21.18 12.07 -10.05
CA ASP A 76 22.49 12.72 -10.18
C ASP A 76 23.20 12.85 -8.81
N ASP A 77 22.45 12.89 -7.70
CA ASP A 77 22.98 12.91 -6.33
C ASP A 77 22.08 12.11 -5.37
N PRO A 78 22.35 10.80 -5.17
CA PRO A 78 21.52 9.95 -4.32
C PRO A 78 21.47 10.35 -2.83
N SER A 79 22.31 11.28 -2.38
CA SER A 79 22.22 11.83 -1.02
C SER A 79 21.04 12.78 -0.83
N GLN A 80 20.55 13.37 -1.94
CA GLN A 80 19.46 14.33 -1.93
C GLN A 80 18.13 13.67 -2.33
N PRO A 81 16.99 14.19 -1.81
CA PRO A 81 15.69 13.79 -2.32
C PRO A 81 15.50 14.18 -3.78
N ASP A 82 14.80 13.34 -4.52
CA ASP A 82 14.31 13.69 -5.85
C ASP A 82 13.27 14.81 -5.72
N GLU A 83 13.40 15.88 -6.53
CA GLU A 83 12.49 17.02 -6.52
C GLU A 83 11.22 16.76 -7.34
N ASP A 84 11.30 15.87 -8.33
CA ASP A 84 10.22 15.55 -9.26
C ASP A 84 9.42 14.33 -8.80
N ASN A 85 10.09 13.35 -8.19
CA ASN A 85 9.49 12.11 -7.72
C ASN A 85 9.33 12.09 -6.19
N TYR A 86 8.23 11.48 -5.74
CA TYR A 86 7.94 11.36 -4.32
C TYR A 86 7.45 9.95 -3.99
N THR A 87 8.19 9.30 -3.09
CA THR A 87 7.77 8.07 -2.43
C THR A 87 7.81 8.33 -0.93
N GLU A 88 6.66 8.33 -0.28
CA GLU A 88 6.55 8.58 1.15
C GLU A 88 7.01 7.37 1.95
N GLY A 89 8.03 7.56 2.78
CA GLY A 89 8.39 6.64 3.84
C GLY A 89 7.85 7.13 5.18
N HIS A 90 7.33 6.23 5.99
CA HIS A 90 6.96 6.48 7.38
C HIS A 90 8.07 5.97 8.30
N LEU A 91 8.66 6.87 9.07
CA LEU A 91 9.65 6.54 10.09
C LEU A 91 8.95 6.30 11.42
N TYR A 92 9.22 5.14 12.02
CA TYR A 92 8.76 4.79 13.36
C TYR A 92 9.96 4.56 14.28
N ASN A 93 9.86 5.05 15.52
CA ASN A 93 10.82 4.74 16.56
C ASN A 93 10.59 3.32 17.07
N PHE A 94 11.67 2.55 17.17
CA PHE A 94 11.65 1.17 17.63
C PHE A 94 12.66 0.98 18.75
N LYS A 95 12.18 0.57 19.92
CA LYS A 95 13.01 0.27 21.08
C LYS A 95 13.41 -1.20 21.03
N ILE A 96 14.70 -1.46 20.98
CA ILE A 96 15.27 -2.81 20.95
C ILE A 96 15.29 -3.38 22.36
N VAL A 97 14.81 -4.62 22.48
CA VAL A 97 14.94 -5.45 23.69
C VAL A 97 16.12 -6.40 23.52
N GLU A 98 16.29 -6.97 22.34
CA GLU A 98 17.35 -7.93 22.03
C GLU A 98 17.79 -7.81 20.57
N VAL A 99 19.10 -7.86 20.34
CA VAL A 99 19.67 -8.05 18.99
C VAL A 99 19.92 -9.53 18.80
N VAL A 100 19.14 -10.15 17.92
CA VAL A 100 19.18 -11.60 17.64
C VAL A 100 20.24 -11.93 16.58
N LYS A 101 20.41 -11.05 15.59
CA LYS A 101 21.44 -11.15 14.54
C LYS A 101 22.02 -9.77 14.24
N GLY A 102 23.32 -9.74 13.97
CA GLY A 102 24.03 -8.55 13.50
C GLY A 102 24.48 -7.65 14.65
N ASN A 103 24.81 -6.39 14.33
CA ASN A 103 25.28 -5.43 15.31
C ASN A 103 24.51 -4.12 15.20
N ILE A 104 23.96 -3.65 16.32
CA ILE A 104 23.28 -2.37 16.43
C ILE A 104 23.83 -1.65 17.66
N PRO A 105 24.47 -0.48 17.50
CA PRO A 105 25.13 0.22 18.60
C PRO A 105 24.18 1.05 19.47
N SER A 106 22.88 1.05 19.19
CA SER A 106 21.85 1.85 19.86
C SER A 106 20.71 0.99 20.37
N GLU A 107 20.14 1.36 21.52
CA GLU A 107 18.93 0.73 22.07
C GLU A 107 17.65 1.16 21.34
N THR A 108 17.71 2.22 20.54
CA THR A 108 16.58 2.71 19.75
C THR A 108 17.03 2.99 18.31
N ILE A 109 16.23 2.53 17.37
CA ILE A 109 16.45 2.72 15.93
C ILE A 109 15.18 3.25 15.27
N LYS A 110 15.34 3.83 14.08
CA LYS A 110 14.22 4.21 13.22
C LYS A 110 13.99 3.15 12.16
N ILE A 111 12.73 2.74 11.99
CA ILE A 111 12.30 1.79 10.96
C ILE A 111 11.52 2.57 9.91
N ASN A 112 11.96 2.49 8.65
CA ASN A 112 11.28 3.05 7.50
C ASN A 112 10.30 2.04 6.91
N LEU A 113 9.05 2.45 6.77
CA LEU A 113 8.00 1.71 6.07
C LEU A 113 7.56 2.50 4.84
N ARG A 114 7.73 1.92 3.64
CA ARG A 114 7.20 2.54 2.41
C ARG A 114 5.67 2.62 2.50
N TYR A 115 5.11 3.80 2.29
CA TYR A 115 3.70 4.08 2.53
C TYR A 115 2.91 4.36 1.25
N GLU A 116 3.35 5.33 0.46
CA GLU A 116 2.71 5.69 -0.80
C GLU A 116 3.73 6.21 -1.80
N GLU A 117 3.41 6.14 -3.08
CA GLU A 117 4.17 6.78 -4.15
C GLU A 117 3.27 7.70 -4.96
N THR A 118 3.91 8.64 -5.64
CA THR A 118 3.24 9.53 -6.58
C THR A 118 3.50 9.07 -8.01
N ILE A 119 2.43 8.76 -8.74
CA ILE A 119 2.51 8.36 -10.15
C ILE A 119 2.14 9.56 -11.02
N PRO A 120 3.00 9.98 -11.96
CA PRO A 120 2.66 11.02 -12.92
C PRO A 120 1.62 10.50 -13.92
N LEU A 121 0.56 11.27 -14.13
CA LEU A 121 -0.48 11.01 -15.12
C LEU A 121 -0.51 12.17 -16.11
N ILE A 122 -0.39 11.86 -17.40
CA ILE A 122 -0.60 12.86 -18.46
C ILE A 122 -2.04 12.72 -18.92
N THR A 123 -2.85 13.76 -18.69
CA THR A 123 -4.23 13.78 -19.19
C THR A 123 -4.27 14.07 -20.68
N GLU A 124 -5.40 13.82 -21.34
CA GLU A 124 -5.59 14.11 -22.77
C GLU A 124 -5.36 15.58 -23.14
N GLN A 125 -5.49 16.49 -22.18
CA GLN A 125 -5.24 17.93 -22.35
C GLN A 125 -3.74 18.27 -22.22
N GLY A 126 -2.87 17.27 -22.05
CA GLY A 126 -1.44 17.45 -21.83
C GLY A 126 -1.07 17.94 -20.43
N LYS A 127 -2.05 17.98 -19.50
CA LYS A 127 -1.82 18.38 -18.11
C LYS A 127 -1.14 17.23 -17.36
N LYS A 128 -0.07 17.56 -16.62
CA LYS A 128 0.60 16.61 -15.72
C LYS A 128 -0.11 16.64 -14.37
N GLU A 129 -0.81 15.57 -14.07
CA GLU A 129 -1.39 15.30 -12.76
C GLU A 129 -0.52 14.30 -11.99
N LYS A 130 -0.67 14.27 -10.68
CA LYS A 130 0.05 13.37 -9.78
C LYS A 130 -0.97 12.61 -8.95
N ILE A 131 -1.04 11.29 -9.11
CA ILE A 131 -1.96 10.44 -8.34
C ILE A 131 -1.20 9.72 -7.24
N LYS A 132 -1.85 9.55 -6.08
CA LYS A 132 -1.29 8.82 -4.94
C LYS A 132 -1.62 7.34 -5.05
N ASN A 133 -0.59 6.52 -5.08
CA ASN A 133 -0.68 5.07 -5.06
C ASN A 133 -0.19 4.56 -3.70
N LYS A 134 -1.09 3.97 -2.90
CA LYS A 134 -0.68 3.39 -1.62
C LYS A 134 0.09 2.10 -1.85
N ASP A 135 1.18 1.92 -1.11
CA ASP A 135 1.91 0.67 -1.14
C ASP A 135 1.00 -0.46 -0.64
N PRO A 136 0.76 -1.51 -1.46
CA PRO A 136 -0.14 -2.61 -1.09
C PRO A 136 0.38 -3.42 0.10
N LEU A 137 1.69 -3.42 0.34
CA LEU A 137 2.33 -4.16 1.43
C LEU A 137 2.48 -3.32 2.71
N TYR A 138 2.12 -2.03 2.66
CA TYR A 138 2.16 -1.18 3.85
C TYR A 138 1.24 -1.72 4.95
N GLN A 139 1.85 -1.93 6.11
CA GLN A 139 1.15 -2.25 7.35
C GLN A 139 1.57 -1.26 8.42
N LYS A 140 0.60 -0.51 8.94
CA LYS A 140 0.83 0.38 10.06
C LYS A 140 1.14 -0.45 11.31
N PRO A 141 2.25 -0.19 12.02
CA PRO A 141 2.56 -0.92 13.25
C PRO A 141 1.53 -0.71 14.36
N GLU A 142 1.32 -1.73 15.17
CA GLU A 142 0.51 -1.67 16.38
C GLU A 142 1.43 -1.40 17.58
N PHE A 143 1.16 -0.34 18.34
CA PHE A 143 1.96 -0.02 19.52
C PHE A 143 1.60 -0.91 20.71
N GLY A 144 2.57 -1.14 21.61
CA GLY A 144 2.39 -1.96 22.81
C GLY A 144 2.48 -3.48 22.57
N HIS A 145 2.96 -3.88 21.40
CA HIS A 145 3.27 -5.26 21.04
C HIS A 145 4.76 -5.44 20.78
N ARG A 146 5.27 -6.64 21.09
CA ARG A 146 6.63 -7.05 20.72
C ARG A 146 6.66 -7.51 19.27
N TYR A 147 7.72 -7.14 18.57
CA TYR A 147 7.98 -7.53 17.19
C TYR A 147 9.39 -8.09 17.06
N LEU A 148 9.51 -9.15 16.29
CA LEU A 148 10.77 -9.59 15.69
C LEU A 148 10.84 -9.02 14.28
N LEU A 149 11.86 -8.19 14.01
CA LEU A 149 12.04 -7.48 12.75
C LEU A 149 13.28 -7.97 12.01
N PHE A 150 13.14 -8.17 10.70
CA PHE A 150 14.17 -8.61 9.76
C PHE A 150 14.59 -7.44 8.86
N LEU A 151 15.76 -6.87 9.10
CA LEU A 151 16.09 -5.53 8.62
C LEU A 151 17.45 -5.45 7.91
N ASN A 152 17.52 -4.53 6.95
CA ASN A 152 18.76 -4.06 6.34
C ASN A 152 19.03 -2.61 6.73
N LYS A 153 20.31 -2.26 6.86
CA LYS A 153 20.73 -0.88 7.13
C LYS A 153 21.15 -0.22 5.82
N ASN A 154 20.53 0.91 5.49
CA ASN A 154 21.10 1.76 4.44
C ASN A 154 22.30 2.52 5.03
N LYS A 155 23.43 2.53 4.33
CA LYS A 155 24.64 3.22 4.79
C LYS A 155 24.53 4.73 4.71
N ASP A 156 23.65 5.23 3.84
CA ASP A 156 23.50 6.65 3.54
C ASP A 156 22.47 7.34 4.44
N PHE A 157 21.61 6.56 5.12
CA PHE A 157 20.55 7.08 5.99
C PHE A 157 20.56 6.38 7.35
N ASP A 158 20.35 7.14 8.43
CA ASP A 158 20.35 6.62 9.79
C ASP A 158 19.00 5.98 10.19
N HIS A 159 18.54 5.05 9.36
CA HIS A 159 17.35 4.24 9.62
C HIS A 159 17.40 2.91 8.86
N TYR A 160 16.57 1.98 9.31
CA TYR A 160 16.52 0.60 8.84
C TYR A 160 15.31 0.39 7.93
N TYR A 161 15.42 -0.60 7.05
CA TYR A 161 14.41 -0.94 6.05
C TYR A 161 14.08 -2.43 6.18
N SER A 162 12.91 -2.83 5.69
CA SER A 162 12.60 -4.25 5.52
C SER A 162 13.66 -4.92 4.64
N ALA A 163 14.18 -6.05 5.11
CA ALA A 163 15.13 -6.83 4.31
C ALA A 163 14.41 -7.61 3.20
N VAL A 164 13.18 -8.04 3.48
CA VAL A 164 12.35 -8.90 2.64
C VAL A 164 10.89 -8.75 3.04
N GLU A 165 9.93 -9.14 2.20
CA GLU A 165 8.53 -9.24 2.60
C GLU A 165 8.11 -10.70 2.83
N PRO A 166 7.40 -11.03 3.92
CA PRO A 166 7.23 -10.20 5.11
C PRO A 166 8.51 -10.10 5.94
N PHE A 167 8.67 -9.02 6.72
CA PHE A 167 9.79 -8.83 7.66
C PHE A 167 9.37 -8.68 9.12
N GLN A 168 8.07 -8.64 9.40
CA GLN A 168 7.54 -8.33 10.73
C GLN A 168 6.82 -9.55 11.31
N ILE A 169 7.25 -9.99 12.48
CA ILE A 169 6.54 -11.01 13.26
C ILE A 169 6.12 -10.38 14.57
N MET A 170 4.82 -10.23 14.80
CA MET A 170 4.29 -9.77 16.07
C MET A 170 4.21 -10.92 17.06
N ILE A 171 4.57 -10.66 18.32
CA ILE A 171 4.49 -11.63 19.41
C ILE A 171 3.33 -11.24 20.32
N HIS A 172 2.31 -12.08 20.37
CA HIS A 172 1.15 -11.89 21.24
C HIS A 172 1.49 -12.15 22.71
N LYS A 173 0.59 -11.72 23.59
CA LYS A 173 0.73 -11.90 25.05
C LYS A 173 0.74 -13.37 25.49
N ASP A 174 0.16 -14.27 24.69
CA ASP A 174 0.18 -15.71 24.92
C ASP A 174 1.47 -16.39 24.41
N GLY A 175 2.41 -15.61 23.87
CA GLY A 175 3.70 -16.07 23.36
C GLY A 175 3.69 -16.60 21.93
N LYS A 176 2.54 -16.56 21.24
CA LYS A 176 2.43 -16.97 19.83
C LYS A 176 2.84 -15.85 18.88
N ALA A 177 3.48 -16.25 17.79
CA ALA A 177 3.84 -15.39 16.68
C ALA A 177 2.66 -15.20 15.71
N GLU A 178 2.54 -13.99 15.17
CA GLU A 178 1.72 -13.63 14.01
C GLU A 178 2.63 -12.99 12.96
N LEU A 179 2.70 -13.59 11.78
CA LEU A 179 3.39 -13.02 10.64
C LEU A 179 2.56 -11.86 10.08
N LYS A 180 3.08 -10.64 10.16
CA LYS A 180 2.38 -9.46 9.65
C LYS A 180 2.67 -9.32 8.16
N THR A 181 1.70 -9.64 7.32
CA THR A 181 1.82 -9.55 5.87
C THR A 181 0.51 -9.13 5.20
N ASN A 182 0.60 -8.31 4.16
CA ASN A 182 -0.48 -8.10 3.20
C ASN A 182 -0.22 -8.89 1.89
N LEU A 183 0.77 -9.78 1.86
CA LEU A 183 0.89 -10.76 0.78
C LEU A 183 -0.34 -11.66 0.86
N THR A 184 -1.15 -11.61 -0.20
CA THR A 184 -2.34 -12.45 -0.34
C THR A 184 -2.27 -13.18 -1.66
N ASP A 185 -2.99 -14.30 -1.79
CA ASP A 185 -3.15 -15.02 -3.07
C ASP A 185 -3.74 -14.12 -4.17
N LYS A 186 -4.36 -13.00 -3.78
CA LYS A 186 -4.80 -11.95 -4.71
C LYS A 186 -3.62 -11.04 -5.00
N ASN A 187 -2.87 -11.43 -6.02
CA ASN A 187 -1.73 -10.72 -6.61
C ASN A 187 -2.04 -9.30 -7.13
N ILE A 188 -3.26 -8.79 -6.94
CA ILE A 188 -3.72 -7.49 -7.44
C ILE A 188 -4.53 -6.75 -6.36
N THR A 189 -4.08 -5.55 -6.00
CA THR A 189 -4.88 -4.58 -5.23
C THR A 189 -5.41 -3.49 -6.16
N ILE A 190 -6.70 -3.14 -6.03
CA ILE A 190 -7.34 -2.14 -6.88
C ILE A 190 -7.67 -0.88 -6.07
N GLN A 191 -7.14 0.25 -6.51
CA GLN A 191 -7.51 1.58 -6.02
C GLN A 191 -8.30 2.32 -7.10
N THR A 192 -9.46 2.87 -6.74
CA THR A 192 -10.24 3.73 -7.63
C THR A 192 -10.15 5.17 -7.14
N LEU A 193 -9.87 6.09 -8.04
CA LEU A 193 -9.79 7.53 -7.79
C LEU A 193 -10.44 8.30 -8.94
N GLU A 194 -10.70 9.59 -8.73
CA GLU A 194 -11.28 10.48 -9.74
C GLU A 194 -10.29 11.62 -10.02
N VAL A 195 -9.96 11.83 -11.30
CA VAL A 195 -9.06 12.90 -11.76
C VAL A 195 -9.68 13.56 -12.98
N ASP A 196 -9.87 14.88 -12.92
CA ASP A 196 -10.52 15.68 -13.97
C ASP A 196 -11.87 15.07 -14.45
N GLY A 197 -12.68 14.56 -13.51
CA GLY A 197 -13.98 13.92 -13.79
C GLY A 197 -13.91 12.52 -14.40
N LYS A 198 -12.71 12.00 -14.67
CA LYS A 198 -12.49 10.64 -15.17
C LYS A 198 -12.19 9.69 -14.01
N LYS A 199 -12.71 8.47 -14.13
CA LYS A 199 -12.41 7.39 -13.20
C LYS A 199 -11.02 6.84 -13.51
N VAL A 200 -10.12 6.84 -12.55
CA VAL A 200 -8.82 6.18 -12.66
C VAL A 200 -8.88 4.91 -11.82
N VAL A 201 -8.55 3.78 -12.44
CA VAL A 201 -8.43 2.47 -11.79
C VAL A 201 -6.96 2.10 -11.78
N LEU A 202 -6.37 2.05 -10.60
CA LEU A 202 -5.00 1.66 -10.37
C LEU A 202 -4.96 0.20 -9.91
N GLU A 203 -4.27 -0.64 -10.66
CA GLU A 203 -4.02 -2.04 -10.35
C GLU A 203 -2.57 -2.21 -9.88
N ASN A 204 -2.40 -2.57 -8.60
CA ASN A 204 -1.11 -2.85 -7.98
C ASN A 204 -0.82 -4.34 -8.03
N HIS A 205 0.23 -4.73 -8.74
CA HIS A 205 0.70 -6.10 -8.84
C HIS A 205 1.91 -6.28 -7.92
N ALA A 206 1.72 -6.84 -6.74
CA ALA A 206 2.74 -6.90 -5.68
C ALA A 206 3.55 -8.20 -5.66
N TYR A 207 2.95 -9.32 -6.02
CA TYR A 207 3.60 -10.64 -6.03
C TYR A 207 2.86 -11.52 -7.05
N ARG A 208 3.50 -12.59 -7.54
CA ARG A 208 2.93 -13.43 -8.61
C ARG A 208 2.70 -14.88 -8.22
N GLU A 209 3.16 -15.29 -7.05
CA GLU A 209 3.08 -16.68 -6.58
C GLU A 209 2.18 -16.76 -5.34
N GLU A 210 1.72 -17.96 -5.00
CA GLU A 210 0.91 -18.18 -3.81
C GLU A 210 1.78 -18.06 -2.56
N PHE A 211 1.34 -17.27 -1.57
CA PHE A 211 2.07 -17.11 -0.31
C PHE A 211 1.39 -17.93 0.79
N THR A 212 2.11 -18.89 1.37
CA THR A 212 1.60 -19.67 2.51
C THR A 212 2.29 -19.25 3.80
N ASP A 213 1.52 -18.73 4.76
CA ASP A 213 2.02 -18.46 6.10
C ASP A 213 2.32 -19.76 6.87
N ARG A 214 3.62 -20.01 7.08
CA ARG A 214 4.13 -21.14 7.88
C ARG A 214 4.78 -20.70 9.18
N ILE A 215 4.68 -19.41 9.53
CA ILE A 215 5.35 -18.78 10.66
C ILE A 215 4.37 -18.52 11.79
N SER A 216 3.17 -18.04 11.47
CA SER A 216 2.13 -17.78 12.48
C SER A 216 1.80 -19.03 13.30
N GLY A 217 1.57 -18.83 14.59
CA GLY A 217 1.27 -19.88 15.56
C GLY A 217 2.49 -20.54 16.21
N LYS A 218 3.70 -20.35 15.68
CA LYS A 218 4.95 -20.76 16.35
C LYS A 218 5.17 -19.94 17.61
N SER A 219 5.88 -20.51 18.58
CA SER A 219 6.37 -19.75 19.73
C SER A 219 7.57 -18.88 19.35
N LEU A 220 7.79 -17.81 20.10
CA LEU A 220 9.01 -16.98 19.96
C LEU A 220 10.28 -17.82 20.08
N GLN A 221 10.34 -18.76 21.03
CA GLN A 221 11.53 -19.58 21.25
C GLN A 221 11.86 -20.44 20.03
N GLU A 222 10.87 -21.10 19.42
CA GLU A 222 11.09 -21.90 18.21
C GLU A 222 11.66 -21.07 17.05
N ILE A 223 11.22 -19.81 16.92
CA ILE A 223 11.73 -18.89 15.89
C ILE A 223 13.17 -18.48 16.21
N LEU A 224 13.46 -18.10 17.46
CA LEU A 224 14.80 -17.69 17.88
C LEU A 224 15.82 -18.83 17.75
N ASP A 225 15.45 -20.05 18.17
CA ASP A 225 16.30 -21.24 18.02
C ASP A 225 16.65 -21.47 16.55
N ARG A 226 15.66 -21.33 15.65
CA ARG A 226 15.88 -21.47 14.21
C ARG A 226 16.85 -20.42 13.66
N ILE A 227 16.73 -19.17 14.08
CA ILE A 227 17.65 -18.08 13.66
C ILE A 227 19.07 -18.36 14.15
N GLN A 228 19.23 -18.85 15.38
CA GLN A 228 20.54 -19.20 15.94
C GLN A 228 21.20 -20.35 15.19
N ASP A 229 20.45 -21.38 14.79
CA ASP A 229 20.98 -22.51 14.02
C ASP A 229 21.52 -22.09 12.66
N ILE A 230 20.94 -21.05 12.05
CA ILE A 230 21.36 -20.52 10.75
C ILE A 230 22.58 -19.63 10.88
N THR A 231 22.64 -18.81 11.92
CA THR A 231 23.75 -17.85 12.13
C THR A 231 25.04 -18.51 12.61
N LYS A 232 24.97 -19.76 13.09
CA LYS A 232 26.13 -20.58 13.49
C LYS A 232 26.75 -21.39 12.34
N GLN A 233 26.07 -21.49 11.20
CA GLN A 233 26.56 -22.18 9.99
C GLN A 233 27.44 -21.25 9.16
#